data_AF-A0A838MIE5-F1
#
_entry.id   AF-A0A838MIE5-F1
#
_cell.length_a   1.000
_cell.length_b   1.000
_cell.length_c   1.000
_cell.angle_alpha   90.00
_cell.angle_beta   90.00
_cell.angle_gamma   90.00
#
_symmetry.space_group_name_H-M   'P 1'
#
loop_
_entity.id
_entity.type
_entity.pdbx_description
1 polymer ?
#
loop_
_entity_poly.entity_id
_entity_poly.type
_entity_poly.pdbx_seq_one_letter_code
_entity_poly.pdbx_strand_id
1 'polypeptide(L)'
;MLDVDKMNESLVSIKNASEEEKNELINDHLRKFAWIKSNYNIIEPYTKDEILSELQTDIHVFVPKPVPNSPLKYLAVALQVGIFLRNRMKEMSQQLWFAHEPFIKQVAKDLSISREDALQLLPDELTKSIKTGNVVVSKTDLQKRHKGFVVGMLDGKAILMTGQIVEELKHFFDSPEITGIHEIKGNIASKGLVVGVVKVIPNVSEIGKLNDGDILVTSMTTPDFIVAMKRAGAIVTDEGGLSCHAAIVSRELKKPCVVGTKIASKVLEDGDEVEVDANQGIVKILKKNK
;
A
#
# COMPACT_ATOMS: atom_id res chain seq x y z
N MET A 1 -0.51 -7.17 -21.05
CA MET A 1 -1.65 -7.48 -20.17
C MET A 1 -1.11 -8.03 -18.87
N LEU A 2 -1.53 -7.46 -17.76
CA LEU A 2 -1.17 -7.87 -16.41
C LEU A 2 -1.99 -9.10 -15.99
N ASP A 3 -1.61 -9.78 -14.91
CA ASP A 3 -2.39 -10.94 -14.45
C ASP A 3 -3.72 -10.51 -13.82
N VAL A 4 -3.80 -9.31 -13.24
CA VAL A 4 -5.08 -8.71 -12.81
C VAL A 4 -6.06 -8.50 -13.98
N ASP A 5 -5.55 -8.15 -15.16
CA ASP A 5 -6.39 -7.99 -16.35
C ASP A 5 -6.96 -9.36 -16.79
N LYS A 6 -6.13 -10.41 -16.78
CA LYS A 6 -6.55 -11.79 -17.06
C LYS A 6 -7.52 -12.34 -16.01
N MET A 7 -7.34 -11.93 -14.76
CA MET A 7 -8.26 -12.26 -13.67
C MET A 7 -9.65 -11.72 -13.98
N ASN A 8 -9.75 -10.44 -14.38
CA ASN A 8 -11.03 -9.83 -14.75
C ASN A 8 -11.65 -10.51 -15.98
N GLU A 9 -10.85 -10.84 -17.00
CA GLU A 9 -11.34 -11.64 -18.15
C GLU A 9 -11.91 -12.99 -17.69
N SER A 10 -11.22 -13.67 -16.76
CA SER A 10 -11.67 -14.94 -16.19
C SER A 10 -12.98 -14.78 -15.38
N LEU A 11 -13.13 -13.70 -14.61
CA LEU A 11 -14.40 -13.40 -13.91
C LEU A 11 -15.55 -13.18 -14.91
N VAL A 12 -15.30 -12.48 -16.03
CA VAL A 12 -16.30 -12.32 -17.09
C VAL A 12 -16.68 -13.65 -17.72
N SER A 13 -15.70 -14.54 -17.96
CA SER A 13 -15.99 -15.90 -18.43
C SER A 13 -16.85 -16.68 -17.45
N ILE A 14 -16.56 -16.62 -16.14
CA ILE A 14 -17.38 -17.25 -15.10
C ILE A 14 -18.80 -16.67 -15.07
N LYS A 15 -18.94 -15.34 -15.16
CA LYS A 15 -20.24 -14.65 -15.14
C LYS A 15 -21.16 -15.11 -16.26
N ASN A 16 -20.59 -15.39 -17.44
CA ASN A 16 -21.32 -15.77 -18.64
C ASN A 16 -21.45 -17.30 -18.84
N ALA A 17 -20.84 -18.11 -17.97
CA ALA A 17 -20.86 -19.57 -18.08
C ALA A 17 -22.18 -20.18 -17.59
N SER A 18 -22.46 -21.41 -18.00
CA SER A 18 -23.58 -22.19 -17.46
C SER A 18 -23.32 -22.60 -16.00
N GLU A 19 -24.37 -22.91 -15.23
CA GLU A 19 -24.24 -23.37 -13.83
C GLU A 19 -23.37 -24.64 -13.69
N GLU A 20 -23.39 -25.51 -14.70
CA GLU A 20 -22.60 -26.73 -14.73
C GLU A 20 -21.09 -26.42 -14.86
N GLU A 21 -20.73 -25.42 -15.67
CA GLU A 21 -19.33 -25.02 -15.93
C GLU A 21 -18.76 -24.06 -14.86
N LYS A 22 -19.62 -23.28 -14.20
CA LYS A 22 -19.21 -22.25 -13.23
C LYS A 22 -18.29 -22.78 -12.14
N ASN A 23 -18.59 -23.96 -11.58
CA ASN A 23 -17.78 -24.51 -10.50
C ASN A 23 -16.36 -24.86 -10.97
N GLU A 24 -16.21 -25.39 -12.18
CA GLU A 24 -14.90 -25.70 -12.75
C GLU A 24 -14.11 -24.42 -13.03
N LEU A 25 -14.75 -23.42 -13.65
CA LEU A 25 -14.12 -22.14 -13.94
C LEU A 25 -13.72 -21.37 -12.67
N ILE A 26 -14.52 -21.42 -11.61
CA ILE A 26 -14.16 -20.85 -10.30
C ILE A 26 -12.92 -21.55 -9.73
N ASN A 27 -12.84 -22.88 -9.81
CA ASN A 27 -11.67 -23.61 -9.32
C ASN A 27 -10.40 -23.29 -10.13
N ASP A 28 -10.52 -23.18 -11.45
CA ASP A 28 -9.41 -22.77 -12.32
C ASP A 28 -8.98 -21.31 -12.04
N HIS A 29 -9.95 -20.41 -11.80
CA HIS A 29 -9.70 -19.03 -11.40
C HIS A 29 -8.93 -18.95 -10.10
N LEU A 30 -9.40 -19.65 -9.06
CA LEU A 30 -8.70 -19.72 -7.76
C LEU A 30 -7.29 -20.27 -7.92
N ARG A 31 -7.10 -21.33 -8.71
CA ARG A 31 -5.76 -21.88 -8.98
C ARG A 31 -4.81 -20.84 -9.56
N LYS A 32 -5.31 -19.96 -10.43
CA LYS A 32 -4.50 -18.94 -11.13
C LYS A 32 -4.31 -17.65 -10.34
N PHE A 33 -5.31 -17.24 -9.56
CA PHE A 33 -5.41 -15.89 -9.01
C PHE A 33 -5.62 -15.82 -7.49
N ALA A 34 -5.58 -16.95 -6.76
CA ALA A 34 -5.72 -16.96 -5.30
C ALA A 34 -4.74 -16.01 -4.57
N TRP A 35 -3.61 -15.68 -5.18
CA TRP A 35 -2.58 -14.80 -4.64
C TRP A 35 -2.92 -13.31 -4.70
N ILE A 36 -3.99 -12.88 -5.38
CA ILE A 36 -4.20 -11.46 -5.73
C ILE A 36 -4.26 -10.53 -4.51
N LYS A 37 -4.80 -11.02 -3.39
CA LYS A 37 -4.91 -10.29 -2.12
C LYS A 37 -3.64 -10.32 -1.28
N SER A 38 -2.68 -11.18 -1.62
CA SER A 38 -1.45 -11.32 -0.83
C SER A 38 -0.58 -10.09 -0.99
N ASN A 39 -0.02 -9.61 0.11
CA ASN A 39 0.96 -8.54 0.15
C ASN A 39 2.11 -8.99 1.07
N TYR A 40 3.28 -8.35 1.00
CA TYR A 40 4.46 -8.68 1.79
C TYR A 40 4.14 -9.29 3.17
N ASN A 41 4.57 -10.53 3.43
CA ASN A 41 4.33 -11.28 4.67
C ASN A 41 2.85 -11.46 5.11
N ILE A 42 1.86 -10.91 4.41
CA ILE A 42 0.42 -11.03 4.66
C ILE A 42 -0.19 -11.86 3.53
N ILE A 43 -0.41 -13.14 3.81
CA ILE A 43 -0.87 -14.11 2.80
C ILE A 43 -2.34 -14.41 3.03
N GLU A 44 -3.17 -13.74 2.26
CA GLU A 44 -4.61 -13.97 2.23
C GLU A 44 -5.00 -14.56 0.89
N PRO A 45 -5.55 -15.79 0.86
CA PRO A 45 -6.07 -16.35 -0.37
C PRO A 45 -7.37 -15.64 -0.76
N TYR A 46 -7.51 -15.36 -2.05
CA TYR A 46 -8.79 -15.01 -2.66
C TYR A 46 -9.73 -16.22 -2.63
N THR A 47 -10.97 -16.00 -2.21
CA THR A 47 -11.90 -17.08 -1.86
C THR A 47 -13.04 -17.21 -2.86
N LYS A 48 -13.72 -18.37 -2.83
CA LYS A 48 -14.91 -18.61 -3.65
C LYS A 48 -16.03 -17.61 -3.35
N ASP A 49 -16.25 -17.27 -2.08
CA ASP A 49 -17.32 -16.35 -1.68
C ASP A 49 -17.05 -14.93 -2.19
N GLU A 50 -15.79 -14.49 -2.19
CA GLU A 50 -15.40 -13.20 -2.77
C GLU A 50 -15.61 -13.18 -4.28
N ILE A 51 -15.25 -14.25 -4.99
CA ILE A 51 -15.55 -14.40 -6.42
C ILE A 51 -17.05 -14.26 -6.66
N LEU A 52 -17.87 -15.02 -5.92
CA LEU A 52 -19.34 -14.98 -6.07
C LEU A 52 -19.92 -13.59 -5.82
N SER A 53 -19.34 -12.85 -4.86
CA SER A 53 -19.69 -11.45 -4.59
C SER A 53 -19.30 -10.53 -5.75
N GLU A 54 -18.08 -10.65 -6.29
CA GLU A 54 -17.61 -9.82 -7.40
C GLU A 54 -18.37 -10.06 -8.70
N LEU A 55 -18.84 -11.28 -8.95
CA LEU A 55 -19.68 -11.59 -10.12
C LEU A 55 -20.99 -10.77 -10.15
N GLN A 56 -21.48 -10.31 -8.98
CA GLN A 56 -22.65 -9.44 -8.88
C GLN A 56 -22.36 -7.98 -9.24
N THR A 57 -21.09 -7.61 -9.40
CA THR A 57 -20.66 -6.24 -9.70
C THR A 57 -20.33 -6.07 -11.19
N ASP A 58 -20.09 -4.84 -11.61
CA ASP A 58 -19.57 -4.54 -12.94
C ASP A 58 -18.07 -4.83 -13.00
N ILE A 59 -17.70 -5.85 -13.78
CA ILE A 59 -16.31 -6.28 -13.94
C ILE A 59 -15.68 -5.49 -15.11
N HIS A 60 -14.68 -4.67 -14.79
CA HIS A 60 -13.97 -3.90 -15.81
C HIS A 60 -12.90 -4.75 -16.52
N VAL A 61 -13.05 -4.93 -17.84
CA VAL A 61 -12.03 -5.54 -18.69
C VAL A 61 -11.10 -4.47 -19.23
N PHE A 62 -9.79 -4.66 -19.07
CA PHE A 62 -8.79 -3.72 -19.58
C PHE A 62 -8.79 -3.71 -21.10
N VAL A 63 -9.04 -2.54 -21.69
CA VAL A 63 -8.91 -2.32 -23.14
C VAL A 63 -7.67 -1.44 -23.38
N PRO A 64 -6.64 -1.94 -24.09
CA PRO A 64 -5.47 -1.15 -24.42
C PRO A 64 -5.88 0.08 -25.24
N LYS A 65 -5.52 1.28 -24.76
CA LYS A 65 -5.76 2.51 -25.53
C LYS A 65 -4.72 2.64 -26.64
N PRO A 66 -5.10 3.00 -27.86
CA PRO A 66 -4.15 3.22 -28.95
C PRO A 66 -3.21 4.38 -28.58
N VAL A 67 -1.95 4.27 -29.02
CA VAL A 67 -0.96 5.32 -28.83
C VAL A 67 -1.31 6.49 -29.76
N PRO A 68 -1.42 7.73 -29.26
CA PRO A 68 -1.68 8.88 -30.11
C PRO A 68 -0.60 9.08 -31.17
N ASN A 69 -1.00 9.42 -32.39
CA ASN A 69 -0.07 9.77 -33.46
C ASN A 69 0.51 11.18 -33.21
N SER A 70 1.60 11.24 -32.43
CA SER A 70 2.25 12.46 -31.97
C SER A 70 3.77 12.33 -32.07
N PRO A 71 4.53 13.43 -32.22
CA PRO A 71 5.98 13.42 -32.08
C PRO A 71 6.46 12.78 -30.77
N LEU A 72 5.64 12.82 -29.72
CA LEU A 72 5.93 12.24 -28.41
C LEU A 72 5.51 10.78 -28.26
N LYS A 73 5.11 10.08 -29.34
CA LYS A 73 4.63 8.69 -29.29
C LYS A 73 5.59 7.74 -28.56
N TYR A 74 6.90 7.93 -28.74
CA TYR A 74 7.91 7.10 -28.08
C TYR A 74 7.93 7.29 -26.56
N LEU A 75 7.72 8.53 -26.08
CA LEU A 75 7.59 8.79 -24.65
C LEU A 75 6.31 8.18 -24.08
N ALA A 76 5.19 8.27 -24.80
CA ALA A 76 3.94 7.63 -24.38
C ALA A 76 4.10 6.10 -24.26
N VAL A 77 4.73 5.47 -25.26
CA VAL A 77 5.06 4.03 -25.22
C VAL A 77 6.01 3.71 -24.06
N ALA A 78 7.08 4.48 -23.87
CA ALA A 78 8.02 4.27 -22.78
C ALA A 78 7.34 4.36 -21.40
N LEU A 79 6.44 5.32 -21.21
CA LEU A 79 5.64 5.45 -19.99
C LEU A 79 4.71 4.25 -19.77
N GLN A 80 4.00 3.81 -20.82
CA GLN A 80 3.14 2.61 -20.74
C GLN A 80 3.95 1.36 -20.36
N VAL A 81 5.11 1.16 -21.00
CA VAL A 81 6.03 0.05 -20.69
C VAL A 81 6.54 0.16 -19.26
N GLY A 82 6.95 1.34 -18.81
CA GLY A 82 7.44 1.57 -17.44
C GLY A 82 6.37 1.26 -16.38
N ILE A 83 5.14 1.72 -16.59
CA ILE A 83 4.01 1.42 -15.69
C ILE A 83 3.70 -0.07 -15.69
N PHE A 84 3.69 -0.70 -16.87
CA PHE A 84 3.48 -2.15 -17.01
C PHE A 84 4.55 -2.94 -16.23
N LEU A 85 5.84 -2.64 -16.45
CA LEU A 85 6.94 -3.32 -15.77
C LEU A 85 6.88 -3.15 -14.25
N ARG A 86 6.58 -1.94 -13.77
CA ARG A 86 6.41 -1.66 -12.34
C ARG A 86 5.29 -2.51 -11.72
N ASN A 87 4.12 -2.55 -12.37
CA ASN A 87 2.98 -3.33 -11.88
C ASN A 87 3.26 -4.83 -12.00
N ARG A 88 3.95 -5.27 -13.06
CA ARG A 88 4.34 -6.67 -13.26
C ARG A 88 5.28 -7.14 -12.15
N MET A 89 6.25 -6.31 -11.76
CA MET A 89 7.14 -6.61 -10.64
C MET A 89 6.36 -6.79 -9.34
N LYS A 90 5.34 -5.95 -9.09
CA LYS A 90 4.45 -6.10 -7.93
C LYS A 90 3.71 -7.44 -7.96
N GLU A 91 3.06 -7.79 -9.08
CA GLU A 91 2.33 -9.06 -9.22
C GLU A 91 3.24 -10.27 -8.97
N MET A 92 4.43 -10.27 -9.57
CA MET A 92 5.42 -11.35 -9.38
C MET A 92 5.84 -11.47 -7.92
N SER A 93 6.00 -10.35 -7.21
CA SER A 93 6.31 -10.38 -5.78
C SER A 93 5.16 -10.98 -4.97
N GLN A 94 3.90 -10.62 -5.25
CA GLN A 94 2.73 -11.18 -4.55
C GLN A 94 2.59 -12.69 -4.81
N GLN A 95 2.77 -13.12 -6.06
CA GLN A 95 2.78 -14.53 -6.43
C GLN A 95 3.85 -15.32 -5.68
N LEU A 96 5.07 -14.77 -5.60
CA LEU A 96 6.17 -15.40 -4.89
C LEU A 96 5.86 -15.56 -3.41
N TRP A 97 5.36 -14.50 -2.76
CA TRP A 97 4.96 -14.54 -1.35
C TRP A 97 3.87 -15.57 -1.08
N PHE A 98 2.84 -15.63 -1.93
CA PHE A 98 1.78 -16.62 -1.82
C PHE A 98 2.29 -18.06 -2.00
N ALA A 99 3.13 -18.28 -3.02
CA ALA A 99 3.70 -19.60 -3.30
C ALA A 99 4.68 -20.08 -2.21
N HIS A 100 5.31 -19.14 -1.50
CA HIS A 100 6.25 -19.43 -0.42
C HIS A 100 5.56 -19.81 0.91
N GLU A 101 4.30 -19.41 1.10
CA GLU A 101 3.58 -19.62 2.36
C GLU A 101 3.48 -21.09 2.81
N PRO A 102 3.15 -22.08 1.94
CA PRO A 102 3.12 -23.48 2.35
C PRO A 102 4.48 -23.97 2.84
N PHE A 103 5.57 -23.52 2.21
CA PHE A 103 6.93 -23.87 2.62
C PHE A 103 7.23 -23.32 4.01
N ILE A 104 6.95 -22.03 4.27
CA ILE A 104 7.18 -21.43 5.58
C ILE A 104 6.34 -22.08 6.67
N LYS A 105 5.07 -22.38 6.41
CA LYS A 105 4.21 -23.11 7.37
C LYS A 105 4.76 -24.49 7.70
N GLN A 106 5.27 -25.21 6.69
CA GLN A 106 5.86 -26.52 6.90
C GLN A 106 7.16 -26.42 7.72
N VAL A 107 8.04 -25.47 7.40
CA VAL A 107 9.26 -25.21 8.20
C VAL A 107 8.92 -24.87 9.65
N ALA A 108 7.95 -23.99 9.86
CA ALA A 108 7.53 -23.57 11.20
C ALA A 108 7.04 -24.79 12.02
N LYS A 109 6.27 -25.68 11.39
CA LYS A 109 5.83 -26.94 11.97
C LYS A 109 7.01 -27.86 12.33
N ASP A 110 7.94 -28.05 11.39
CA ASP A 110 9.08 -28.95 11.59
C ASP A 110 10.03 -28.46 12.69
N LEU A 111 10.19 -27.14 12.82
CA LEU A 111 11.01 -26.51 13.85
C LEU A 111 10.24 -26.23 15.15
N SER A 112 8.94 -26.58 15.23
CA SER A 112 8.08 -26.31 16.38
C SER A 112 8.05 -24.83 16.82
N ILE A 113 7.99 -23.92 15.85
CA ILE A 113 7.87 -22.47 16.06
C ILE A 113 6.64 -21.89 15.35
N SER A 114 6.33 -20.62 15.63
CA SER A 114 5.27 -19.92 14.90
C SER A 114 5.71 -19.61 13.46
N ARG A 115 4.73 -19.39 12.58
CA ARG A 115 4.95 -18.94 11.20
C ARG A 115 5.67 -17.59 11.18
N GLU A 116 5.30 -16.72 12.12
CA GLU A 116 5.89 -15.40 12.31
C GLU A 116 7.36 -15.50 12.76
N ASP A 117 7.70 -16.42 13.67
CA ASP A 117 9.08 -16.67 14.07
C ASP A 117 9.93 -17.21 12.92
N ALA A 118 9.37 -18.10 12.09
CA ALA A 118 10.08 -18.63 10.92
C ALA A 118 10.44 -17.52 9.92
N LEU A 119 9.58 -16.51 9.75
CA LEU A 119 9.85 -15.33 8.91
C LEU A 119 10.89 -14.37 9.49
N GLN A 120 11.25 -14.49 10.78
CA GLN A 120 12.31 -13.70 11.39
C GLN A 120 13.70 -14.30 11.17
N LEU A 121 13.83 -15.49 10.60
CA LEU A 121 15.12 -16.14 10.33
C LEU A 121 15.76 -15.60 9.06
N LEU A 122 17.06 -15.31 9.12
CA LEU A 122 17.86 -15.00 7.94
C LEU A 122 18.04 -16.26 7.06
N PRO A 123 18.31 -16.12 5.74
CA PRO A 123 18.47 -17.27 4.85
C PRO A 123 19.45 -18.35 5.36
N ASP A 124 20.59 -17.92 5.93
CA ASP A 124 21.58 -18.84 6.50
C ASP A 124 21.11 -19.49 7.79
N GLU A 125 20.40 -18.75 8.64
CA GLU A 125 19.84 -19.25 9.90
C GLU A 125 18.73 -20.26 9.65
N LEU A 126 17.86 -19.97 8.68
CA LEU A 126 16.82 -20.87 8.20
C LEU A 126 17.43 -22.17 7.68
N THR A 127 18.44 -22.06 6.80
CA THR A 127 19.13 -23.23 6.23
C THR A 127 19.78 -24.09 7.32
N LYS A 128 20.47 -23.47 8.29
CA LYS A 128 21.08 -24.19 9.41
C LYS A 128 20.01 -24.81 10.32
N SER A 129 18.90 -24.11 10.56
CA SER A 129 17.83 -24.61 11.42
C SER A 129 17.16 -25.84 10.82
N ILE A 130 16.86 -25.80 9.52
CA ILE A 130 16.31 -26.95 8.78
C ILE A 130 17.28 -28.14 8.83
N LYS A 131 18.58 -27.92 8.59
CA LYS A 131 19.59 -29.00 8.60
C LYS A 131 19.77 -29.65 9.98
N THR A 132 19.66 -28.87 11.04
CA THR A 132 19.88 -29.35 12.42
C THR A 132 18.59 -29.79 13.11
N GLY A 133 17.42 -29.52 12.51
CA GLY A 133 16.11 -29.74 13.10
C GLY A 133 15.82 -28.85 14.31
N ASN A 134 16.66 -27.83 14.57
CA ASN A 134 16.55 -26.97 15.74
C ASN A 134 16.78 -25.52 15.35
N VAL A 135 16.04 -24.59 15.97
CA VAL A 135 16.22 -23.16 15.70
C VAL A 135 17.57 -22.71 16.23
N VAL A 136 18.43 -22.19 15.35
CA VAL A 136 19.78 -21.75 15.71
C VAL A 136 19.82 -20.35 16.33
N VAL A 137 18.69 -19.65 16.35
CA VAL A 137 18.52 -18.29 16.90
C VAL A 137 17.81 -18.38 18.24
N SER A 138 18.27 -17.60 19.22
CA SER A 138 17.64 -17.57 20.54
C SER A 138 16.22 -16.98 20.48
N LYS A 139 15.33 -17.44 21.38
CA LYS A 139 13.98 -16.86 21.52
C LYS A 139 14.02 -15.36 21.81
N THR A 140 15.00 -14.91 22.59
CA THR A 140 15.19 -13.49 22.92
C THR A 140 15.54 -12.65 21.70
N ASP A 141 16.34 -13.18 20.77
CA ASP A 141 16.69 -12.43 19.55
C ASP A 141 15.53 -12.40 18.56
N LEU A 142 14.75 -13.49 18.44
CA LEU A 142 13.50 -13.49 17.67
C LEU A 142 12.52 -12.42 18.19
N GLN A 143 12.35 -12.33 19.51
CA GLN A 143 11.51 -11.29 20.13
C GLN A 143 12.00 -9.87 19.84
N LYS A 144 13.32 -9.64 19.83
CA LYS A 144 13.87 -8.33 19.43
C LYS A 144 13.57 -8.01 17.98
N ARG A 145 13.70 -8.99 17.07
CA ARG A 145 13.38 -8.79 15.63
C ARG A 145 11.90 -8.46 15.42
N HIS A 146 10.99 -9.10 16.15
CA HIS A 146 9.56 -8.76 16.11
C HIS A 146 9.26 -7.32 16.56
N LYS A 147 10.05 -6.76 17.50
CA LYS A 147 9.94 -5.33 17.87
C LYS A 147 10.48 -4.41 16.78
N GLY A 148 11.42 -4.89 15.98
CA GLY A 148 11.98 -4.18 14.84
C GLY A 148 13.41 -4.59 14.57
N PHE A 149 13.79 -4.48 13.29
CA PHE A 149 15.14 -4.76 12.85
C PHE A 149 15.53 -3.83 11.70
N VAL A 150 16.84 -3.69 11.49
CA VAL A 150 17.41 -3.05 10.31
C VAL A 150 18.33 -4.06 9.63
N VAL A 151 18.10 -4.29 8.34
CA VAL A 151 19.00 -5.06 7.48
C VAL A 151 19.72 -4.10 6.55
N GLY A 152 21.03 -4.30 6.39
CA GLY A 152 21.84 -3.51 5.48
C GLY A 152 23.06 -4.28 4.99
N MET A 153 23.89 -3.61 4.21
CA MET A 153 25.19 -4.11 3.76
C MET A 153 26.27 -3.17 4.25
N LEU A 154 27.29 -3.71 4.93
CA LEU A 154 28.48 -2.99 5.35
C LEU A 154 29.71 -3.77 4.89
N ASP A 155 30.57 -3.15 4.09
CA ASP A 155 31.77 -3.77 3.52
C ASP A 155 31.51 -5.14 2.84
N GLY A 156 30.40 -5.22 2.10
CA GLY A 156 29.99 -6.45 1.40
C GLY A 156 29.40 -7.53 2.32
N LYS A 157 29.19 -7.26 3.61
CA LYS A 157 28.56 -8.19 4.56
C LYS A 157 27.18 -7.71 4.94
N ALA A 158 26.22 -8.63 4.97
CA ALA A 158 24.90 -8.36 5.50
C ALA A 158 24.99 -8.08 7.01
N ILE A 159 24.41 -6.97 7.45
CA ILE A 159 24.26 -6.63 8.86
C ILE A 159 22.80 -6.73 9.25
N LEU A 160 22.56 -7.21 10.47
CA LEU A 160 21.25 -7.22 11.12
C LEU A 160 21.40 -6.52 12.46
N MET A 161 20.67 -5.43 12.65
CA MET A 161 20.63 -4.69 13.91
C MET A 161 19.24 -4.82 14.55
N THR A 162 19.21 -4.97 15.87
CA THR A 162 17.99 -5.08 16.68
C THR A 162 18.16 -4.35 18.02
N GLY A 163 17.07 -4.11 18.74
CA GLY A 163 17.11 -3.47 20.06
C GLY A 163 17.28 -1.95 20.00
N GLN A 164 18.05 -1.38 20.93
CA GLN A 164 18.14 0.06 21.17
C GLN A 164 18.47 0.87 19.91
N ILE A 165 19.43 0.44 19.10
CA ILE A 165 19.79 1.15 17.86
C ILE A 165 18.61 1.25 16.87
N VAL A 166 17.72 0.26 16.85
CA VAL A 166 16.51 0.31 16.01
C VAL A 166 15.48 1.26 16.58
N GLU A 167 15.36 1.32 17.91
CA GLU A 167 14.48 2.29 18.58
C GLU A 167 14.97 3.73 18.35
N GLU A 168 16.28 3.97 18.48
CA GLU A 168 16.90 5.27 18.18
C GLU A 168 16.71 5.67 16.71
N LEU A 169 16.92 4.74 15.78
CA LEU A 169 16.68 4.99 14.36
C LEU A 169 15.20 5.28 14.08
N LYS A 170 14.27 4.51 14.67
CA LYS A 170 12.83 4.79 14.58
C LYS A 170 12.54 6.20 15.07
N HIS A 171 13.03 6.59 16.25
CA HIS A 171 12.85 7.96 16.75
C HIS A 171 13.42 9.01 15.80
N PHE A 172 14.62 8.79 15.25
CA PHE A 172 15.22 9.70 14.28
C PHE A 172 14.37 9.86 13.00
N PHE A 173 13.76 8.78 12.51
CA PHE A 173 12.88 8.85 11.32
C PHE A 173 11.47 9.36 11.64
N ASP A 174 10.94 9.04 12.82
CA ASP A 174 9.56 9.35 13.20
C ASP A 174 9.37 10.70 13.87
N SER A 175 10.43 11.24 14.47
CA SER A 175 10.41 12.48 15.26
C SER A 175 11.39 13.50 14.68
N PRO A 176 11.07 14.18 13.56
CA PRO A 176 11.61 15.52 13.42
C PRO A 176 11.16 16.32 14.65
N GLU A 177 12.01 17.17 15.22
CA GLU A 177 11.60 18.08 16.29
C GLU A 177 10.48 18.99 15.76
N ILE A 178 9.23 18.59 15.96
CA ILE A 178 8.03 19.30 15.51
C ILE A 178 7.60 20.21 16.66
N THR A 179 8.20 21.38 16.77
CA THR A 179 7.69 22.45 17.64
C THR A 179 7.65 23.75 16.85
N GLY A 180 6.51 24.44 16.86
CA GLY A 180 6.34 25.72 16.16
C GLY A 180 6.13 25.61 14.64
N ILE A 181 5.72 24.45 14.12
CA ILE A 181 5.41 24.29 12.70
C ILE A 181 4.07 24.97 12.40
N HIS A 182 4.12 26.13 11.76
CA HIS A 182 2.94 26.82 11.22
C HIS A 182 2.69 26.48 9.75
N GLU A 183 3.64 25.81 9.11
CA GLU A 183 3.64 25.52 7.67
C GLU A 183 4.19 24.12 7.41
N ILE A 184 3.44 23.30 6.70
CA ILE A 184 3.81 21.94 6.31
C ILE A 184 3.99 21.94 4.79
N LYS A 185 5.11 21.38 4.30
CA LYS A 185 5.42 21.29 2.88
C LYS A 185 5.26 19.88 2.35
N GLY A 186 4.78 19.77 1.13
CA GLY A 186 4.74 18.52 0.38
C GLY A 186 4.82 18.75 -1.13
N ASN A 187 4.56 17.70 -1.89
CA ASN A 187 4.55 17.75 -3.34
C ASN A 187 3.16 18.17 -3.87
N ILE A 188 3.17 19.01 -4.90
CA ILE A 188 1.96 19.47 -5.60
C ILE A 188 1.39 18.32 -6.43
N ALA A 189 0.38 17.64 -5.91
CA ALA A 189 -0.31 16.59 -6.65
C ALA A 189 -1.39 17.16 -7.56
N SER A 190 -2.28 18.00 -7.03
CA SER A 190 -3.37 18.62 -7.78
C SER A 190 -3.52 20.07 -7.32
N LYS A 191 -3.48 21.02 -8.26
CA LYS A 191 -3.44 22.46 -7.95
C LYS A 191 -4.78 22.96 -7.43
N GLY A 192 -4.71 24.02 -6.61
CA GLY A 192 -5.87 24.72 -6.07
C GLY A 192 -5.57 25.28 -4.67
N LEU A 193 -6.48 26.10 -4.17
CA LEU A 193 -6.37 26.76 -2.87
C LEU A 193 -7.71 26.59 -2.13
N VAL A 194 -7.68 26.01 -0.94
CA VAL A 194 -8.87 25.78 -0.11
C VAL A 194 -8.53 26.01 1.36
N VAL A 195 -9.45 26.61 2.09
CA VAL A 195 -9.44 26.67 3.56
C VAL A 195 -10.51 25.71 4.07
N GLY A 196 -10.19 24.95 5.11
CA GLY A 196 -11.15 24.03 5.73
C GLY A 196 -10.69 23.45 7.05
N VAL A 197 -11.58 22.71 7.69
CA VAL A 197 -11.33 22.04 8.96
C VAL A 197 -10.68 20.68 8.72
N VAL A 198 -9.59 20.40 9.43
CA VAL A 198 -8.87 19.13 9.34
C VAL A 198 -9.68 18.00 9.96
N LYS A 199 -9.70 16.88 9.23
CA LYS A 199 -10.06 15.55 9.74
C LYS A 199 -8.92 14.59 9.43
N VAL A 200 -8.26 14.12 10.48
CA VAL A 200 -7.22 13.09 10.41
C VAL A 200 -7.91 11.73 10.39
N ILE A 201 -7.82 11.03 9.25
CA ILE A 201 -8.50 9.77 9.00
C ILE A 201 -7.45 8.69 8.72
N PRO A 202 -6.99 7.96 9.76
CA PRO A 202 -5.92 6.97 9.59
C PRO A 202 -6.38 5.73 8.82
N ASN A 203 -7.68 5.43 8.80
CA ASN A 203 -8.25 4.26 8.13
C ASN A 203 -9.70 4.50 7.65
N VAL A 204 -10.17 3.64 6.75
CA VAL A 204 -11.47 3.75 6.06
C VAL A 204 -12.67 3.74 7.03
N SER A 205 -12.55 3.09 8.20
CA SER A 205 -13.65 2.99 9.16
C SER A 205 -14.03 4.34 9.78
N GLU A 206 -13.13 5.33 9.71
CA GLU A 206 -13.31 6.65 10.27
C GLU A 206 -13.76 7.71 9.24
N ILE A 207 -14.03 7.31 7.99
CA ILE A 207 -14.49 8.22 6.92
C ILE A 207 -15.78 8.97 7.30
N GLY A 208 -16.60 8.39 8.19
CA GLY A 208 -17.81 9.03 8.71
C GLY A 208 -17.56 10.35 9.46
N LYS A 209 -16.33 10.62 9.92
CA LYS A 209 -15.94 11.87 10.59
C LYS A 209 -15.83 13.07 9.64
N LEU A 210 -15.58 12.80 8.36
CA LEU A 210 -15.39 13.84 7.34
C LEU A 210 -16.72 14.49 7.02
N ASN A 211 -16.79 15.82 6.99
CA ASN A 211 -17.90 16.57 6.40
C ASN A 211 -17.54 17.09 5.01
N ASP A 212 -18.53 17.57 4.27
CA ASP A 212 -18.31 18.13 2.95
C ASP A 212 -17.52 19.44 3.06
N GLY A 213 -16.39 19.54 2.35
CA GLY A 213 -15.49 20.69 2.42
C GLY A 213 -14.36 20.56 3.45
N ASP A 214 -14.40 19.57 4.35
CA ASP A 214 -13.31 19.31 5.31
C ASP A 214 -12.01 18.89 4.59
N ILE A 215 -10.87 19.12 5.24
CA ILE A 215 -9.55 18.73 4.74
C ILE A 215 -9.25 17.31 5.20
N LEU A 216 -9.17 16.38 4.25
CA LEU A 216 -8.80 15.00 4.52
C LEU A 216 -7.29 14.90 4.74
N VAL A 217 -6.87 14.53 5.95
CA VAL A 217 -5.47 14.26 6.31
C VAL A 217 -5.30 12.77 6.61
N THR A 218 -4.35 12.10 5.97
CA THR A 218 -4.06 10.67 6.23
C THR A 218 -2.62 10.32 5.86
N SER A 219 -2.12 9.14 6.26
CA SER A 219 -0.78 8.70 5.83
C SER A 219 -0.75 8.40 4.33
N MET A 220 -1.70 7.60 3.83
CA MET A 220 -1.84 7.22 2.42
C MET A 220 -3.30 6.87 2.13
N THR A 221 -3.76 7.08 0.89
CA THR A 221 -5.12 6.67 0.47
C THR A 221 -5.11 5.34 -0.29
N THR A 222 -6.18 4.56 -0.09
CA THR A 222 -6.52 3.36 -0.87
C THR A 222 -7.81 3.61 -1.69
N PRO A 223 -8.19 2.75 -2.65
CA PRO A 223 -9.44 2.89 -3.40
C PRO A 223 -10.69 3.10 -2.53
N ASP A 224 -10.72 2.54 -1.33
CA ASP A 224 -11.83 2.68 -0.39
C ASP A 224 -12.04 4.12 0.11
N PHE A 225 -11.01 4.97 0.02
CA PHE A 225 -11.10 6.40 0.37
C PHE A 225 -11.82 7.24 -0.68
N ILE A 226 -12.19 6.70 -1.85
CA ILE A 226 -12.82 7.49 -2.94
C ILE A 226 -14.05 8.27 -2.44
N VAL A 227 -14.87 7.67 -1.57
CA VAL A 227 -16.05 8.34 -0.99
C VAL A 227 -15.64 9.56 -0.15
N ALA A 228 -14.61 9.43 0.68
CA ALA A 228 -14.06 10.53 1.48
C ALA A 228 -13.45 11.62 0.58
N MET A 229 -12.65 11.22 -0.40
CA MET A 229 -11.96 12.14 -1.32
C MET A 229 -12.93 12.99 -2.14
N LYS A 230 -14.10 12.46 -2.49
CA LYS A 230 -15.16 13.23 -3.18
C LYS A 230 -15.71 14.37 -2.31
N ARG A 231 -15.88 14.10 -1.01
CA ARG A 231 -16.45 15.04 -0.02
C ARG A 231 -15.42 16.09 0.43
N ALA A 232 -14.15 15.71 0.49
CA ALA A 232 -13.08 16.57 0.95
C ALA A 232 -12.98 17.89 0.15
N GLY A 233 -12.68 18.98 0.85
CA GLY A 233 -12.30 20.27 0.25
C GLY A 233 -10.90 20.20 -0.36
N ALA A 234 -9.96 19.56 0.34
CA ALA A 234 -8.62 19.23 -0.15
C ALA A 234 -8.11 17.94 0.50
N ILE A 235 -7.07 17.34 -0.09
CA ILE A 235 -6.49 16.07 0.35
C ILE A 235 -5.02 16.27 0.67
N VAL A 236 -4.60 15.87 1.87
CA VAL A 236 -3.22 15.98 2.36
C VAL A 236 -2.75 14.60 2.81
N THR A 237 -1.61 14.14 2.30
CA THR A 237 -1.03 12.85 2.71
C THR A 237 0.41 12.96 3.20
N ASP A 238 0.78 12.14 4.19
CA ASP A 238 2.18 12.05 4.65
C ASP A 238 3.06 11.37 3.62
N GLU A 239 2.54 10.31 3.00
CA GLU A 239 3.24 9.49 2.03
C GLU A 239 2.68 9.69 0.62
N GLY A 240 3.43 9.20 -0.36
CA GLY A 240 3.04 9.21 -1.76
C GLY A 240 3.77 10.25 -2.61
N GLY A 241 3.94 9.91 -3.88
CA GLY A 241 4.51 10.79 -4.91
C GLY A 241 3.46 11.27 -5.91
N LEU A 242 3.90 11.97 -6.96
CA LEU A 242 3.02 12.54 -7.98
C LEU A 242 2.18 11.53 -8.76
N SER A 243 2.51 10.23 -8.66
CA SER A 243 1.83 9.10 -9.30
C SER A 243 1.12 8.16 -8.32
N CYS A 244 1.02 8.53 -7.03
CA CYS A 244 0.29 7.73 -6.06
C CYS A 244 -1.24 7.82 -6.24
N HIS A 245 -1.96 6.95 -5.55
CA HIS A 245 -3.43 6.90 -5.59
C HIS A 245 -4.06 8.27 -5.27
N ALA A 246 -3.66 8.90 -4.17
CA ALA A 246 -4.14 10.24 -3.79
C ALA A 246 -3.94 11.26 -4.92
N ALA A 247 -2.77 11.28 -5.55
CA ALA A 247 -2.44 12.25 -6.58
C ALA A 247 -3.22 12.06 -7.88
N ILE A 248 -3.44 10.80 -8.29
CA ILE A 248 -4.20 10.50 -9.51
C ILE A 248 -5.67 10.87 -9.31
N VAL A 249 -6.29 10.33 -8.26
CA VAL A 249 -7.74 10.50 -8.02
C VAL A 249 -8.08 11.96 -7.71
N SER A 250 -7.22 12.70 -6.99
CA SER A 250 -7.50 14.12 -6.72
C SER A 250 -7.53 14.98 -7.98
N ARG A 251 -6.70 14.67 -8.99
CA ARG A 251 -6.73 15.38 -10.29
C ARG A 251 -8.01 15.09 -11.05
N GLU A 252 -8.47 13.84 -11.02
CA GLU A 252 -9.73 13.42 -11.64
C GLU A 252 -10.93 14.10 -10.97
N LEU A 253 -10.90 14.22 -9.64
CA LEU A 253 -11.91 14.92 -8.85
C LEU A 253 -11.76 16.45 -8.87
N LYS A 254 -10.69 16.99 -9.47
CA LYS A 254 -10.34 18.42 -9.48
C LYS A 254 -10.29 19.03 -8.07
N LYS A 255 -9.78 18.27 -7.10
CA LYS A 255 -9.58 18.73 -5.72
C LYS A 255 -8.11 19.09 -5.49
N PRO A 256 -7.80 20.16 -4.72
CA PRO A 256 -6.44 20.46 -4.31
C PRO A 256 -5.84 19.28 -3.53
N CYS A 257 -4.58 18.96 -3.81
CA CYS A 257 -3.92 17.82 -3.19
C CYS A 257 -2.42 18.06 -2.98
N VAL A 258 -1.98 17.87 -1.74
CA VAL A 258 -0.57 17.91 -1.33
C VAL A 258 -0.18 16.54 -0.77
N VAL A 259 0.81 15.90 -1.37
CA VAL A 259 1.23 14.52 -0.99
C VAL A 259 2.67 14.49 -0.53
N GLY A 260 3.06 13.49 0.26
CA GLY A 260 4.45 13.35 0.69
C GLY A 260 4.87 14.43 1.69
N THR A 261 3.94 14.89 2.53
CA THR A 261 4.21 15.89 3.58
C THR A 261 5.04 15.35 4.74
N LYS A 262 5.13 14.01 4.85
CA LYS A 262 5.86 13.23 5.87
C LYS A 262 5.35 13.37 7.31
N ILE A 263 4.74 14.49 7.66
CA ILE A 263 4.43 14.86 9.04
C ILE A 263 3.01 15.44 9.23
N ALA A 264 2.20 15.60 8.18
CA ALA A 264 0.91 16.26 8.30
C ALA A 264 -0.04 15.58 9.29
N SER A 265 -0.16 14.25 9.28
CA SER A 265 -1.02 13.54 10.24
C SER A 265 -0.47 13.57 11.68
N LYS A 266 0.83 13.87 11.85
CA LYS A 266 1.49 14.00 13.15
C LYS A 266 1.39 15.41 13.71
N VAL A 267 1.31 16.42 12.85
CA VAL A 267 1.28 17.86 13.22
C VAL A 267 -0.14 18.40 13.34
N LEU A 268 -1.04 17.98 12.44
CA LEU A 268 -2.41 18.46 12.38
C LEU A 268 -3.31 17.60 13.26
N GLU A 269 -4.27 18.24 13.91
CA GLU A 269 -5.24 17.57 14.77
C GLU A 269 -6.66 17.75 14.23
N ASP A 270 -7.56 16.84 14.61
CA ASP A 270 -8.98 16.96 14.28
C ASP A 270 -9.52 18.31 14.77
N GLY A 271 -10.09 19.08 13.84
CA GLY A 271 -10.66 20.41 14.14
C GLY A 271 -9.72 21.59 13.86
N ASP A 272 -8.45 21.37 13.52
CA ASP A 272 -7.56 22.45 13.09
C ASP A 272 -8.12 23.13 11.83
N GLU A 273 -8.05 24.46 11.75
CA GLU A 273 -8.38 25.20 10.54
C GLU A 273 -7.10 25.47 9.77
N VAL A 274 -7.05 25.02 8.51
CA VAL A 274 -5.87 25.12 7.66
C VAL A 274 -6.19 25.70 6.29
N GLU A 275 -5.21 26.39 5.71
CA GLU A 275 -5.17 26.74 4.29
C GLU A 275 -4.28 25.73 3.56
N VAL A 276 -4.84 25.06 2.55
CA VAL A 276 -4.10 24.18 1.65
C VAL A 276 -3.86 24.93 0.34
N ASP A 277 -2.66 25.50 0.18
CA ASP A 277 -2.18 26.05 -1.09
C ASP A 277 -1.44 24.97 -1.87
N ALA A 278 -2.20 24.17 -2.62
CA ALA A 278 -1.65 23.15 -3.50
C ALA A 278 -1.04 23.75 -4.79
N ASN A 279 -1.01 25.07 -4.99
CA ASN A 279 -0.19 25.68 -6.04
C ASN A 279 1.28 25.80 -5.62
N GLN A 280 1.52 25.91 -4.32
CA GLN A 280 2.86 26.00 -3.72
C GLN A 280 3.26 24.74 -2.96
N GLY A 281 2.33 23.80 -2.75
CA GLY A 281 2.57 22.56 -2.01
C GLY A 281 2.65 22.80 -0.50
N ILE A 282 1.87 23.77 0.00
CA ILE A 282 1.94 24.27 1.37
C ILE A 282 0.60 24.03 2.07
N VAL A 283 0.65 23.56 3.32
CA VAL A 283 -0.47 23.53 4.25
C VAL A 283 -0.14 24.43 5.43
N LYS A 284 -0.88 25.52 5.58
CA LYS A 284 -0.66 26.52 6.63
C LYS A 284 -1.71 26.39 7.71
N ILE A 285 -1.27 26.35 8.97
CA ILE A 285 -2.18 26.29 10.12
C ILE A 285 -2.67 27.69 10.43
N LEU A 286 -3.97 27.93 10.23
CA LEU A 286 -4.61 29.22 10.52
C LEU A 286 -5.04 29.29 11.97
N LYS A 287 -5.64 28.21 12.47
CA LYS A 287 -6.11 28.11 13.86
C LYS A 287 -5.97 26.68 14.37
N LYS A 288 -5.31 26.52 15.51
CA LYS A 288 -5.29 25.25 16.24
C LYS A 288 -6.61 25.04 16.98
N ASN A 289 -7.13 23.82 16.92
CA ASN A 289 -8.18 23.40 17.84
C ASN A 289 -7.56 23.36 19.25
N LYS A 290 -8.19 24.01 20.22
CA LYS A 290 -7.70 24.07 21.62
C LYS A 290 -8.59 23.24 22.51
#